data_AF-A0A0D2MFR3-F1
#
_entry.id   AF-A0A0D2MFR3-F1
#
_cell.length_a   1.000
_cell.length_b   1.000
_cell.length_c   1.000
_cell.angle_alpha   90.00
_cell.angle_beta   90.00
_cell.angle_gamma   90.00
#
_symmetry.space_group_name_H-M   'P 1'
#
loop_
_entity.id
_entity.type
_entity.pdbx_description
1 polymer ?
#
loop_
_entity_poly.entity_id
_entity_poly.type
_entity_poly.pdbx_seq_one_letter_code
_entity_poly.pdbx_strand_id
1 'polypeptide(L)'
;MEPQLQDARISFAEFSSLAHVRRHLHRLAFAIEFSQRIGRPVERQDFAKLTQRLVGVKLTPNVVDILFAVCADGEGKLDGHAFVKLMRARERMPGRKASHFAEQGELGPVSRLFVCFKDCILDPDERVDQPEDD
;
A
#
# COMPACT_ATOMS: atom_id res chain seq x y z
N MET A 1 -1.80 10.25 20.37
CA MET A 1 -1.49 10.54 18.96
C MET A 1 -0.59 11.77 18.94
N GLU A 2 0.58 11.70 18.33
CA GLU A 2 1.52 12.84 18.34
C GLU A 2 0.88 14.05 17.63
N PRO A 3 0.96 15.27 18.21
CA PRO A 3 0.32 16.47 17.65
C PRO A 3 0.81 16.79 16.23
N GLN A 4 2.03 16.40 15.89
CA GLN A 4 2.63 16.58 14.56
C GLN A 4 1.92 15.81 13.43
N LEU A 5 1.08 14.82 13.73
CA LEU A 5 0.29 14.10 12.71
C LEU A 5 -0.98 14.85 12.29
N GLN A 6 -1.45 15.81 13.08
CA GLN A 6 -2.68 16.56 12.77
C GLN A 6 -2.52 17.44 11.53
N ASP A 7 -1.32 17.99 11.33
CA ASP A 7 -0.97 18.82 10.19
C ASP A 7 -0.18 18.06 9.11
N ALA A 8 0.01 16.75 9.29
CA ALA A 8 0.76 15.93 8.35
C ALA A 8 0.03 15.83 7.01
N ARG A 9 0.68 16.33 5.95
CA ARG A 9 0.16 16.28 4.58
C ARG A 9 0.98 15.29 3.77
N ILE A 10 0.31 14.57 2.87
CA ILE A 10 0.96 13.68 1.90
C ILE A 10 0.90 14.37 0.54
N SER A 11 2.06 14.66 -0.04
CA SER A 11 2.17 15.15 -1.41
C SER A 11 1.83 14.07 -2.43
N PHE A 12 1.54 14.49 -3.67
CA PHE A 12 1.26 13.53 -4.75
C PHE A 12 2.45 12.58 -5.04
N ALA A 13 3.69 13.05 -4.90
CA ALA A 13 4.89 12.22 -5.10
C ALA A 13 5.02 11.14 -4.00
N GLU A 14 4.74 11.51 -2.75
CA GLU A 14 4.71 10.58 -1.62
C GLU A 14 3.58 9.57 -1.77
N PHE A 15 2.40 10.01 -2.22
CA PHE A 15 1.28 9.13 -2.53
C PHE A 15 1.62 8.13 -3.64
N SER A 16 2.29 8.58 -4.70
CA SER A 16 2.73 7.72 -5.81
C SER A 16 3.74 6.67 -5.34
N SER A 17 4.64 7.06 -4.44
CA SER A 17 5.60 6.16 -3.81
C SER A 17 4.89 5.07 -2.98
N LEU A 18 3.87 5.44 -2.20
CA LEU A 18 3.02 4.49 -1.48
C LEU A 18 2.25 3.56 -2.43
N ALA A 19 1.76 4.07 -3.56
CA ALA A 19 1.09 3.26 -4.57
C ALA A 19 2.04 2.20 -5.17
N HIS A 20 3.30 2.55 -5.38
CA HIS A 20 4.33 1.60 -5.84
C HIS A 20 4.68 0.55 -4.78
N VAL A 21 4.78 0.97 -3.51
CA VAL A 21 4.90 0.07 -2.34
C VAL A 21 3.76 -0.94 -2.30
N ARG A 22 2.53 -0.49 -2.52
CA ARG A 22 1.34 -1.35 -2.53
C ARG A 22 1.39 -2.43 -3.63
N ARG A 23 1.88 -2.12 -4.84
CA ARG A 23 2.01 -3.12 -5.92
C ARG A 23 2.98 -4.25 -5.56
N HIS A 24 3.99 -3.95 -4.78
CA HIS A 24 5.01 -4.90 -4.33
C HIS A 24 4.78 -5.38 -2.89
N LEU A 25 3.55 -5.28 -2.39
CA LEU A 25 3.21 -5.59 -1.00
C LEU A 25 3.59 -7.02 -0.61
N HIS A 26 3.58 -7.99 -1.54
CA HIS A 26 3.96 -9.38 -1.24
C HIS A 26 5.39 -9.50 -0.68
N ARG A 27 6.36 -8.75 -1.24
CA ARG A 27 7.76 -8.77 -0.78
C ARG A 27 7.89 -8.15 0.61
N LEU A 28 7.21 -7.04 0.83
CA LEU A 28 7.20 -6.35 2.12
C LEU A 28 6.48 -7.14 3.20
N ALA A 29 5.32 -7.74 2.88
CA ALA A 29 4.56 -8.57 3.79
C ALA A 29 5.41 -9.73 4.30
N PHE A 30 6.07 -10.46 3.40
CA PHE A 30 6.98 -11.54 3.77
C PHE A 30 8.12 -11.06 4.68
N ALA A 31 8.78 -9.96 4.34
CA ALA A 31 9.90 -9.45 5.14
C ALA A 31 9.49 -8.97 6.53
N ILE A 32 8.34 -8.28 6.64
CA ILE A 32 7.79 -7.82 7.92
C ILE A 32 7.41 -9.02 8.78
N GLU A 33 6.70 -9.99 8.21
CA GLU A 33 6.29 -11.21 8.92
C GLU A 33 7.51 -12.03 9.38
N PHE A 34 8.51 -12.19 8.51
CA PHE A 34 9.75 -12.88 8.85
C PHE A 34 10.46 -12.18 10.02
N SER A 35 10.58 -10.84 9.99
CA SER A 35 11.18 -10.04 11.06
C SER A 35 10.46 -10.28 12.40
N GLN A 36 9.12 -10.28 12.39
CA GLN A 36 8.33 -10.57 13.58
C GLN A 36 8.55 -12.00 14.11
N ARG A 37 8.62 -13.00 13.21
CA ARG A 37 8.86 -14.41 13.59
C ARG A 37 10.24 -14.64 14.22
N ILE A 38 11.27 -13.90 13.81
CA ILE A 38 12.59 -13.95 14.44
C ILE A 38 12.72 -13.05 15.68
N GLY A 39 11.60 -12.50 16.18
CA GLY A 39 11.57 -11.66 17.38
C GLY A 39 12.16 -10.26 17.18
N ARG A 40 12.35 -9.81 15.94
CA ARG A 40 12.89 -8.48 15.62
C ARG A 40 11.75 -7.56 15.18
N PRO A 41 11.30 -6.61 16.01
CA PRO A 41 10.29 -5.65 15.60
C PRO A 41 10.81 -4.76 14.47
N VAL A 42 9.92 -4.37 13.56
CA VAL A 42 10.27 -3.47 12.45
C VAL A 42 10.12 -2.04 12.93
N GLU A 43 11.26 -1.36 13.12
CA GLU A 43 11.27 0.07 13.45
C GLU A 43 11.15 0.94 12.19
N ARG A 44 10.90 2.25 12.37
CA ARG A 44 10.75 3.21 11.26
C ARG A 44 11.91 3.18 10.27
N GLN A 45 13.14 3.15 10.81
CA GLN A 45 14.35 3.11 9.99
C GLN A 45 14.48 1.77 9.24
N ASP A 46 14.11 0.66 9.88
CA ASP A 46 14.10 -0.66 9.23
C ASP A 46 13.05 -0.70 8.11
N PHE A 47 11.86 -0.17 8.35
CA PHE A 47 10.80 -0.10 7.34
C PHE A 47 11.22 0.73 6.12
N ALA A 48 11.86 1.89 6.34
CA ALA A 48 12.42 2.71 5.26
C ALA A 48 13.52 1.96 4.47
N LYS A 49 14.36 1.17 5.16
CA LYS A 49 15.36 0.32 4.49
C LYS A 49 14.73 -0.83 3.71
N LEU A 50 13.70 -1.48 4.26
CA LEU A 50 12.98 -2.58 3.62
C LEU A 50 12.28 -2.11 2.34
N THR A 51 11.61 -0.96 2.39
CA THR A 51 10.96 -0.36 1.21
C THR A 51 11.99 0.01 0.13
N GLN A 52 13.13 0.59 0.52
CA GLN A 52 14.20 0.89 -0.43
C GLN A 52 14.82 -0.37 -1.04
N ARG A 53 15.07 -1.42 -0.25
CA ARG A 53 15.75 -2.64 -0.72
C ARG A 53 14.84 -3.58 -1.51
N LEU A 54 13.59 -3.77 -1.08
CA LEU A 54 12.69 -4.77 -1.65
C LEU A 54 11.80 -4.20 -2.76
N VAL A 55 11.54 -2.90 -2.70
CA VAL A 55 10.62 -2.21 -3.61
C VAL A 55 11.30 -1.07 -4.38
N GLY A 56 12.54 -0.71 -4.06
CA GLY A 56 13.29 0.33 -4.79
C GLY A 56 12.84 1.76 -4.48
N VAL A 57 11.99 1.96 -3.46
CA VAL A 57 11.41 3.26 -3.13
C VAL A 57 11.81 3.68 -1.73
N LYS A 58 12.33 4.90 -1.59
CA LYS A 58 12.62 5.51 -0.30
C LYS A 58 11.44 6.37 0.13
N LEU A 59 10.66 5.90 1.10
CA LEU A 59 9.59 6.68 1.70
C LEU A 59 10.15 7.84 2.54
N THR A 60 9.42 8.95 2.57
CA THR A 60 9.77 10.10 3.41
C THR A 60 9.51 9.80 4.88
N PRO A 61 10.22 10.44 5.82
CA PRO A 61 9.97 10.27 7.26
C PRO A 61 8.51 10.54 7.62
N ASN A 62 7.93 11.61 7.08
CA ASN A 62 6.52 11.97 7.25
C ASN A 62 5.56 10.82 6.89
N VAL A 63 5.74 10.18 5.73
CA VAL A 63 4.92 9.03 5.33
C VAL A 63 5.12 7.83 6.26
N VAL A 64 6.37 7.55 6.64
CA VAL A 64 6.68 6.45 7.57
C VAL A 64 6.03 6.69 8.92
N ASP A 65 6.07 7.91 9.44
CA ASP A 65 5.45 8.27 10.71
C ASP A 65 3.93 8.15 10.66
N ILE A 66 3.28 8.57 9.57
CA ILE A 66 1.84 8.35 9.36
C ILE A 66 1.52 6.85 9.35
N LEU A 67 2.30 6.04 8.63
CA LEU A 67 2.06 4.60 8.58
C LEU A 67 2.23 3.94 9.94
N PHE A 68 3.27 4.31 10.70
CA PHE A 68 3.48 3.79 12.04
C PHE A 68 2.40 4.29 13.01
N ALA A 69 1.92 5.52 12.87
CA ALA A 69 0.83 6.01 13.71
C ALA A 69 -0.50 5.28 13.47
N VAL A 70 -0.77 4.89 12.21
CA VAL A 70 -2.01 4.21 11.82
C VAL A 70 -1.95 2.70 12.03
N CYS A 71 -0.77 2.10 11.84
CA CYS A 71 -0.57 0.65 11.90
C CYS A 71 0.23 0.20 13.13
N ALA A 72 0.44 1.08 14.12
CA ALA A 72 1.13 0.69 15.35
C ALA A 72 0.28 -0.28 16.19
N ASP A 73 0.96 -1.19 16.87
CA ASP A 73 0.42 -1.91 18.00
C ASP A 73 0.35 -1.02 19.26
N GLY A 74 -0.10 -1.61 20.38
CA GLY A 74 -0.17 -0.90 21.66
C GLY A 74 1.17 -0.45 22.24
N GLU A 75 2.30 -0.91 21.68
CA GLU A 75 3.66 -0.53 22.08
C GLU A 75 4.31 0.46 21.10
N GLY A 76 3.60 0.88 20.06
CA GLY A 76 4.12 1.82 19.04
C GLY A 76 5.03 1.17 17.99
N LYS A 77 5.04 -0.17 17.90
CA LYS A 77 5.75 -0.93 16.86
C LYS A 77 4.81 -1.22 15.70
N LEU A 78 5.36 -1.47 14.51
CA LEU A 78 4.55 -1.76 13.33
C LEU A 78 3.85 -3.12 13.48
N ASP A 79 2.52 -3.12 13.55
CA ASP A 79 1.72 -4.33 13.33
C ASP A 79 1.68 -4.64 11.83
N GLY A 80 2.50 -5.60 11.43
CA GLY A 80 2.56 -6.12 10.06
C GLY A 80 1.22 -6.59 9.52
N HIS A 81 0.36 -7.18 10.35
CA HIS A 81 -0.97 -7.61 9.92
C HIS A 81 -1.88 -6.41 9.66
N ALA A 82 -1.92 -5.43 10.56
CA ALA A 82 -2.65 -4.17 10.32
C ALA A 82 -2.14 -3.43 9.09
N PHE A 83 -0.82 -3.37 8.89
CA PHE A 83 -0.20 -2.77 7.72
C PHE A 83 -0.62 -3.45 6.41
N VAL A 84 -0.49 -4.77 6.32
CA VAL A 84 -0.88 -5.54 5.13
C VAL A 84 -2.38 -5.42 4.88
N LYS A 85 -3.20 -5.47 5.93
CA LYS A 85 -4.65 -5.29 5.85
C LYS A 85 -5.00 -3.89 5.32
N LEU A 86 -4.35 -2.84 5.82
CA LEU A 86 -4.56 -1.46 5.36
C LEU A 86 -4.21 -1.30 3.88
N MET A 87 -3.08 -1.85 3.45
CA MET A 87 -2.64 -1.77 2.06
C MET A 87 -3.55 -2.56 1.11
N ARG A 88 -4.07 -3.72 1.54
CA ARG A 88 -5.02 -4.56 0.77
C ARG A 88 -6.46 -4.06 0.83
N ALA A 89 -6.90 -3.37 1.88
CA ALA A 89 -8.29 -2.91 2.01
C ALA A 89 -8.72 -2.01 0.85
N ARG A 90 -7.78 -1.27 0.24
CA ARG A 90 -8.02 -0.44 -0.94
C ARG A 90 -8.06 -1.22 -2.27
N GLU A 91 -7.70 -2.50 -2.27
CA GLU A 91 -7.88 -3.37 -3.44
C GLU A 91 -9.34 -3.83 -3.57
N ARG A 92 -10.07 -3.97 -2.46
CA ARG A 92 -11.46 -4.45 -2.43
C ARG A 92 -12.50 -3.33 -2.40
N MET A 93 -12.20 -2.18 -3.01
CA MET A 93 -13.26 -1.19 -3.23
C MET A 93 -14.34 -1.80 -4.15
N PRO A 94 -15.64 -1.67 -3.84
CA PRO A 94 -16.74 -2.34 -4.55
C PRO A 94 -16.82 -2.10 -6.07
N GLY A 95 -16.03 -1.19 -6.63
CA GLY A 95 -15.89 -0.97 -8.07
C GLY A 95 -15.14 -2.07 -8.84
N ARG A 96 -14.51 -3.06 -8.18
CA ARG A 96 -13.86 -4.20 -8.89
C ARG A 96 -14.83 -5.15 -9.60
N LYS A 97 -16.15 -5.01 -9.39
CA LYS A 97 -17.19 -5.69 -10.19
C LYS A 97 -17.85 -4.78 -11.23
N ALA A 98 -17.25 -3.63 -11.55
CA ALA A 98 -17.84 -2.65 -12.49
C ALA A 98 -17.61 -2.98 -13.98
N SER A 99 -17.26 -4.21 -14.35
CA SER A 99 -17.30 -4.67 -15.74
C SER A 99 -18.65 -5.31 -16.13
N HIS A 100 -19.64 -5.33 -15.23
CA HIS A 100 -20.98 -5.87 -15.52
C HIS A 100 -22.14 -4.87 -15.36
N PHE A 101 -21.86 -3.60 -15.05
CA PHE A 101 -22.90 -2.59 -14.75
C PHE A 101 -22.54 -1.21 -15.33
N ALA A 102 -22.16 -1.17 -16.60
CA ALA A 102 -22.03 0.08 -17.35
C ALA A 102 -23.30 0.31 -18.18
N GLU A 103 -24.42 0.61 -17.53
CA GLU A 103 -25.54 1.26 -18.20
C GLU A 103 -26.12 2.36 -17.29
N GLN A 104 -26.15 3.58 -17.86
CA GLN A 104 -26.92 4.76 -17.46
C GLN A 104 -26.33 5.68 -16.37
N GLY A 105 -25.75 6.81 -16.79
CA GLY A 105 -25.69 8.05 -15.99
C GLY A 105 -24.41 8.88 -16.17
N GLU A 106 -24.57 10.16 -16.50
CA GLU A 106 -23.48 11.14 -16.68
C GLU A 106 -22.59 11.29 -15.42
N LEU A 107 -21.29 11.18 -15.65
CA LEU A 107 -20.25 11.06 -14.63
C LEU A 107 -19.63 12.44 -14.31
N GLY A 108 -19.88 12.97 -13.10
CA GLY A 108 -19.40 14.28 -12.62
C GLY A 108 -17.89 14.35 -12.33
N PRO A 109 -17.34 15.48 -11.83
CA PRO A 109 -15.91 15.57 -11.45
C PRO A 109 -15.51 14.50 -10.41
N VAL A 110 -16.48 14.11 -9.58
CA VAL A 110 -16.49 13.01 -8.61
C VAL A 110 -16.32 11.65 -9.29
N SER A 111 -16.79 11.48 -10.52
CA SER A 111 -16.65 10.27 -11.32
C SER A 111 -15.28 10.02 -11.95
N ARG A 112 -14.37 11.02 -11.90
CA ARG A 112 -13.01 10.90 -12.46
C ARG A 112 -11.94 10.62 -11.40
N LEU A 113 -12.15 11.00 -10.13
CA LEU A 113 -11.49 10.37 -8.98
C LEU A 113 -11.88 8.89 -8.85
N PHE A 114 -13.10 8.59 -9.28
CA PHE A 114 -13.72 7.27 -9.37
C PHE A 114 -13.06 6.34 -10.36
N VAL A 115 -12.17 6.92 -11.12
CA VAL A 115 -11.07 6.20 -11.65
C VAL A 115 -9.82 6.78 -11.00
N CYS A 116 -9.44 6.25 -9.85
CA CYS A 116 -8.03 6.21 -9.47
C CYS A 116 -7.31 5.38 -10.56
N PHE A 117 -7.10 6.05 -11.70
CA PHE A 117 -7.70 5.62 -12.98
C PHE A 117 -6.96 4.48 -13.57
N LYS A 118 -7.79 3.51 -13.91
CA LYS A 118 -7.59 2.44 -14.85
C LYS A 118 -6.73 1.35 -14.27
N ASP A 119 -5.69 1.72 -13.56
CA ASP A 119 -4.93 0.75 -12.84
C ASP A 119 -4.24 1.49 -11.69
N CYS A 120 -3.57 0.72 -10.87
CA CYS A 120 -2.20 1.05 -10.56
C CYS A 120 -1.39 1.35 -11.86
N ILE A 121 -1.68 2.43 -12.58
CA ILE A 121 -1.54 2.68 -14.05
C ILE A 121 -0.62 1.73 -14.83
N LEU A 122 -1.24 0.96 -15.75
CA LEU A 122 -0.72 0.03 -16.78
C LEU A 122 0.13 -1.15 -16.28
N ASP A 123 -0.51 -2.30 -16.06
CA ASP A 123 0.11 -3.62 -15.90
C ASP A 123 0.81 -4.10 -17.18
N PRO A 124 2.09 -4.56 -17.12
CA PRO A 124 2.63 -5.48 -18.11
C PRO A 124 2.94 -6.88 -17.54
N ASP A 125 2.75 -7.13 -16.24
CA ASP A 125 3.23 -8.37 -15.58
C ASP A 125 2.13 -9.42 -15.32
N GLU A 126 1.07 -9.40 -16.12
CA GLU A 126 0.10 -10.51 -16.18
C GLU A 126 0.59 -11.60 -17.15
N ARG A 127 1.85 -12.07 -16.97
CA ARG A 127 2.36 -13.31 -17.59
C ARG A 127 3.39 -14.00 -16.71
N VAL A 128 3.01 -14.40 -15.50
CA VAL A 128 3.65 -15.54 -14.85
C VAL A 128 2.58 -16.32 -14.11
N ASP A 129 1.88 -17.16 -14.86
CA ASP A 129 1.33 -18.46 -14.41
C ASP A 129 0.53 -19.05 -15.58
N GLN A 130 1.25 -19.51 -16.61
CA GLN A 130 0.74 -20.69 -17.31
C GLN A 130 1.35 -21.89 -16.60
N PRO A 131 0.55 -22.80 -16.01
CA PRO A 131 1.08 -24.12 -15.71
C PRO A 131 1.48 -24.77 -17.04
N GLU A 132 2.74 -25.17 -17.14
CA GLU A 132 3.18 -26.14 -18.15
C GLU A 132 2.46 -27.44 -17.81
N ASP A 133 1.45 -27.78 -18.62
CA ASP A 133 0.88 -29.12 -18.66
C ASP A 133 1.91 -30.05 -19.30
N ASP A 134 2.51 -30.93 -18.50
CA ASP A 134 3.16 -32.19 -18.91
C ASP A 134 2.36 -33.38 -18.33
#